data_AF-A0A2V6JE34-F1
#
_entry.id   AF-A0A2V6JE34-F1
#
_cell.length_a   1.000
_cell.length_b   1.000
_cell.length_c   1.000
_cell.angle_alpha   90.00
_cell.angle_beta   90.00
_cell.angle_gamma   90.00
#
_symmetry.space_group_name_H-M   'P 1'
#
loop_
_entity.id
_entity.type
_entity.pdbx_description
1 polymer ?
#
loop_
_entity_poly.entity_id
_entity_poly.type
_entity_poly.pdbx_seq_one_letter_code
_entity_poly.pdbx_strand_id
1 'polypeptide(L)'
;VDQVLLPAEFRRLPTGDHVIGFELAAMIRICRSDVLRAAIAREHIDHRIDMKNFDAAVDLPHRFDRGDRRAHELALHFVAAISCASPRTSEQVVLSRVGRDLYEKFFRNYTRKQWGIDPSQLDAQVAARIPVRTNRDDRYFTDNFQFMPNHGFTRLFENMLDHKNITLALGADYRELRKHVSFENLIYTGPIDEFFEYRYGKLPYRSLRFEHETLNKEWRQPVAVVNYPNDFDYTRVTEFKHLTGQNNPRTSIVYEFPQSSGDPYYPVPQPKNAAIYAKYRALAEQQQNVHFVGRLATYRYYNMDQVIGQALTTYRKLRREDSRCDQSTNIKHHSARLLQRV
;
A
#
# COMPACT_ATOMS: atom_id res chain seq x y z
N VAL A 1 -28.43 19.07 10.51
CA VAL A 1 -28.43 17.60 10.31
C VAL A 1 -28.49 17.44 8.81
N ASP A 2 -27.33 17.23 8.19
CA ASP A 2 -27.13 17.56 6.77
C ASP A 2 -27.19 16.32 5.87
N GLN A 3 -27.74 15.23 6.39
CA GLN A 3 -28.05 14.03 5.64
C GLN A 3 -29.32 13.40 6.21
N VAL A 4 -30.30 13.15 5.33
CA VAL A 4 -31.36 12.18 5.57
C VAL A 4 -31.23 11.14 4.47
N LEU A 5 -30.69 9.99 4.83
CA LEU A 5 -30.78 8.78 4.01
C LEU A 5 -32.11 8.14 4.35
N LEU A 6 -33.03 8.09 3.38
CA LEU A 6 -34.22 7.26 3.52
C LEU A 6 -33.86 5.84 3.04
N PRO A 7 -34.18 4.80 3.82
CA PRO A 7 -34.06 3.43 3.34
C PRO A 7 -34.98 3.23 2.14
N ALA A 8 -34.50 2.52 1.13
CA ALA A 8 -35.40 1.95 0.12
C ALA A 8 -36.29 0.93 0.84
N GLU A 9 -37.58 1.20 0.95
CA GLU A 9 -38.54 0.27 1.54
C GLU A 9 -38.96 -0.74 0.45
N PHE A 10 -38.47 -1.97 0.55
CA PHE A 10 -38.81 -3.05 -0.37
C PHE A 10 -40.17 -3.64 0.00
N ARG A 11 -41.19 -3.49 -0.86
CA ARG A 11 -42.49 -4.16 -0.67
C ARG A 11 -42.67 -5.28 -1.70
N ARG A 12 -42.96 -6.48 -1.19
CA ARG A 12 -43.39 -7.62 -2.02
C ARG A 12 -44.75 -7.29 -2.63
N LEU A 13 -44.83 -7.16 -3.96
CA LEU A 13 -46.13 -7.09 -4.63
C LEU A 13 -46.82 -8.45 -4.58
N PRO A 14 -48.15 -8.50 -4.37
CA PRO A 14 -48.88 -9.74 -4.21
C PRO A 14 -49.09 -10.39 -5.58
N THR A 15 -48.13 -11.19 -6.04
CA THR A 15 -48.33 -12.25 -7.06
C THR A 15 -47.08 -13.12 -7.20
N GLY A 16 -47.08 -14.28 -6.55
CA GLY A 16 -46.13 -15.38 -6.80
C GLY A 16 -44.77 -15.35 -6.07
N ASP A 17 -43.97 -16.39 -6.34
CA ASP A 17 -42.65 -16.68 -5.73
C ASP A 17 -41.48 -15.93 -6.38
N HIS A 18 -41.75 -14.89 -7.17
CA HIS A 18 -40.72 -14.07 -7.81
C HIS A 18 -41.02 -12.57 -7.64
N VAL A 19 -40.00 -11.79 -7.28
CA VAL A 19 -40.07 -10.32 -7.21
C VAL A 19 -40.04 -9.76 -8.62
N ILE A 20 -41.14 -9.13 -9.05
CA ILE A 20 -41.40 -8.78 -10.46
C ILE A 20 -40.92 -7.36 -10.82
N GLY A 21 -40.46 -6.58 -9.84
CA GLY A 21 -39.98 -5.20 -10.03
C GLY A 21 -39.68 -4.52 -8.70
N PHE A 22 -39.05 -3.34 -8.78
CA PHE A 22 -38.68 -2.51 -7.64
C PHE A 22 -39.28 -1.11 -7.83
N GLU A 23 -39.74 -0.50 -6.74
CA GLU A 23 -40.22 0.88 -6.74
C GLU A 23 -39.31 1.71 -5.83
N LEU A 24 -38.62 2.71 -6.39
CA LEU A 24 -37.84 3.66 -5.62
C LEU A 24 -38.81 4.62 -4.93
N ALA A 25 -39.08 4.41 -3.64
CA ALA A 25 -40.11 5.15 -2.92
C ALA A 25 -39.82 6.67 -2.83
N ALA A 26 -38.57 7.08 -2.58
CA ALA A 26 -38.17 8.49 -2.62
C ALA A 26 -36.63 8.66 -2.61
N MET A 27 -36.14 9.71 -3.25
CA MET A 27 -34.79 10.26 -3.04
C MET A 27 -34.92 11.77 -2.88
N ILE A 28 -34.56 12.31 -1.72
CA ILE A 28 -34.64 13.75 -1.43
C ILE A 28 -33.22 14.31 -1.35
N ARG A 29 -32.92 15.31 -2.18
CA ARG A 29 -31.75 16.17 -2.00
C ARG A 29 -32.24 17.57 -1.63
N ILE A 30 -31.74 18.12 -0.52
CA ILE A 30 -31.97 19.52 -0.19
C ILE A 30 -30.81 20.34 -0.76
N CYS A 31 -31.02 20.87 -1.95
CA CYS A 31 -30.62 22.22 -2.34
C CYS A 31 -31.52 22.61 -3.52
N ARG A 32 -32.22 23.74 -3.37
CA ARG A 32 -33.37 24.24 -4.15
C ARG A 32 -33.59 23.58 -5.53
N SER A 33 -34.73 22.88 -5.60
CA SER A 33 -35.53 22.47 -6.76
C SER A 33 -34.88 21.56 -7.81
N ASP A 34 -35.13 20.25 -7.70
CA ASP A 34 -35.74 19.41 -8.75
C ASP A 34 -35.84 17.94 -8.28
N VAL A 35 -37.00 17.30 -8.46
CA VAL A 35 -37.25 15.89 -8.15
C VAL A 35 -37.13 15.06 -9.44
N LEU A 36 -36.19 14.12 -9.51
CA LEU A 36 -36.08 13.13 -10.59
C LEU A 36 -36.79 11.84 -10.18
N ARG A 37 -37.88 11.49 -10.87
CA ARG A 37 -38.48 10.15 -10.84
C ARG A 37 -37.96 9.39 -12.05
N ALA A 38 -37.25 8.28 -11.84
CA ALA A 38 -36.83 7.37 -12.91
C ALA A 38 -37.33 5.96 -12.60
N ALA A 39 -37.96 5.31 -13.57
CA ALA A 39 -38.36 3.91 -13.51
C ALA A 39 -37.27 3.06 -14.19
N ILE A 40 -36.87 1.95 -13.56
CA ILE A 40 -35.91 1.00 -14.12
C ILE A 40 -36.71 -0.16 -14.75
N ALA A 41 -36.46 -0.46 -16.02
CA ALA A 41 -37.12 -1.55 -16.72
C ALA A 41 -36.67 -2.93 -16.20
N ARG A 42 -37.56 -3.93 -16.28
CA ARG A 42 -37.37 -5.26 -15.67
C ARG A 42 -36.16 -6.02 -16.23
N GLU A 43 -35.85 -5.85 -17.52
CA GLU A 43 -34.69 -6.49 -18.17
C GLU A 43 -33.33 -6.01 -17.64
N HIS A 44 -33.32 -4.97 -16.81
CA HIS A 44 -32.10 -4.31 -16.35
C HIS A 44 -31.70 -4.65 -14.91
N ILE A 45 -32.45 -5.52 -14.23
CA ILE A 45 -32.23 -5.82 -12.81
C ILE A 45 -31.73 -7.25 -12.65
N ASP A 46 -30.48 -7.42 -12.22
CA ASP A 46 -29.91 -8.74 -11.89
C ASP A 46 -30.51 -9.23 -10.55
N HIS A 47 -31.12 -10.41 -10.58
CA HIS A 47 -31.93 -10.96 -9.48
C HIS A 47 -31.09 -11.55 -8.31
N ARG A 48 -29.77 -11.38 -8.31
CA ARG A 48 -28.84 -11.98 -7.34
C ARG A 48 -28.41 -11.05 -6.21
N ILE A 49 -29.31 -10.21 -5.72
CA ILE A 49 -29.06 -9.36 -4.56
C ILE A 49 -29.49 -10.10 -3.28
N ASP A 50 -28.53 -10.48 -2.43
CA ASP A 50 -28.82 -11.04 -1.10
C ASP A 50 -29.34 -9.91 -0.18
N MET A 51 -30.62 -9.99 0.13
CA MET A 51 -31.39 -8.96 0.85
C MET A 51 -31.24 -9.03 2.37
N LYS A 52 -30.49 -9.99 2.94
CA LYS A 52 -30.44 -10.19 4.40
C LYS A 52 -29.60 -9.16 5.16
N ASN A 53 -28.71 -8.43 4.48
CA ASN A 53 -27.80 -7.44 5.09
C ASN A 53 -27.58 -6.22 4.17
N PHE A 54 -28.63 -5.47 3.86
CA PHE A 54 -28.54 -4.35 2.91
C PHE A 54 -28.36 -3.00 3.60
N ASP A 55 -27.11 -2.56 3.74
CA ASP A 55 -26.75 -1.14 3.74
C ASP A 55 -25.90 -0.92 2.48
N ALA A 56 -26.47 -0.45 1.38
CA ALA A 56 -25.71 -0.10 0.17
C ALA A 56 -25.83 1.40 -0.09
N ALA A 57 -24.71 2.06 -0.33
CA ALA A 57 -24.68 3.46 -0.76
C ALA A 57 -24.36 3.50 -2.26
N VAL A 58 -25.22 4.16 -3.04
CA VAL A 58 -25.00 4.38 -4.47
C VAL A 58 -24.44 5.78 -4.64
N ASP A 59 -23.17 5.89 -5.06
CA ASP A 59 -22.54 7.18 -5.34
C ASP A 59 -22.77 7.55 -6.81
N LEU A 60 -23.42 8.68 -7.07
CA LEU A 60 -23.71 9.17 -8.42
C LEU A 60 -22.67 10.25 -8.81
N PRO A 61 -21.99 10.13 -9.97
CA PRO A 61 -20.99 11.12 -10.38
C PRO A 61 -21.61 12.52 -10.54
N HIS A 62 -20.84 13.54 -10.14
CA HIS A 62 -21.34 14.90 -9.87
C HIS A 62 -21.79 15.74 -11.08
N ARG A 63 -21.71 15.27 -12.33
CA ARG A 63 -22.31 15.95 -13.48
C ARG A 63 -22.74 14.96 -14.54
N PHE A 64 -24.04 14.82 -14.73
CA PHE A 64 -24.62 14.30 -15.97
C PHE A 64 -24.70 15.47 -16.95
N ASP A 65 -23.87 15.46 -17.99
CA ASP A 65 -24.01 16.40 -19.10
C ASP A 65 -25.22 15.97 -19.94
N ARG A 66 -26.15 16.90 -20.19
CA ARG A 66 -27.48 16.62 -20.78
C ARG A 66 -27.43 16.13 -22.23
N GLY A 67 -26.24 16.14 -22.86
CA GLY A 67 -26.05 15.78 -24.27
C GLY A 67 -25.46 14.39 -24.53
N ASP A 68 -24.91 13.70 -23.53
CA ASP A 68 -24.23 12.42 -23.77
C ASP A 68 -25.20 11.24 -23.69
N ARG A 69 -25.73 10.83 -24.85
CA ARG A 69 -26.60 9.65 -24.97
C ARG A 69 -25.90 8.34 -24.59
N ARG A 70 -24.56 8.32 -24.41
CA ARG A 70 -23.83 7.13 -23.92
C ARG A 70 -23.87 6.96 -22.39
N ALA A 71 -24.41 7.93 -21.65
CA ALA A 71 -24.63 7.79 -20.21
C ALA A 71 -25.56 6.61 -19.84
N HIS A 72 -26.40 6.16 -20.78
CA HIS A 72 -27.34 5.06 -20.56
C HIS A 72 -26.66 3.67 -20.59
N GLU A 73 -25.51 3.51 -21.25
CA GLU A 73 -24.76 2.24 -21.22
C GLU A 73 -23.96 2.08 -19.92
N LEU A 74 -23.60 3.18 -19.25
CA LEU A 74 -22.93 3.13 -17.95
C LEU A 74 -23.89 2.82 -16.79
N ALA A 75 -25.20 2.86 -17.01
CA ALA A 75 -26.21 3.01 -15.95
C ALA A 75 -26.73 1.69 -15.33
N LEU A 76 -26.11 0.53 -15.55
CA LEU A 76 -26.60 -0.73 -14.95
C LEU A 76 -25.54 -1.64 -14.36
N HIS A 77 -24.25 -1.38 -14.59
CA HIS A 77 -23.22 -1.87 -13.69
C HIS A 77 -23.14 -0.94 -12.48
N PHE A 78 -24.31 -0.66 -11.86
CA PHE A 78 -24.36 -0.01 -10.58
C PHE A 78 -23.56 -0.88 -9.62
N VAL A 79 -22.36 -0.41 -9.35
CA VAL A 79 -21.53 -0.84 -8.25
C VAL A 79 -22.39 -0.63 -7.01
N ALA A 80 -23.07 -1.69 -6.57
CA ALA A 80 -23.56 -1.77 -5.21
C ALA A 80 -22.32 -1.82 -4.33
N ALA A 81 -21.80 -0.64 -3.98
CA ALA A 81 -20.81 -0.51 -2.94
C ALA A 81 -21.50 -0.92 -1.65
N ILE A 82 -20.98 -1.97 -1.01
CA ILE A 82 -21.47 -2.37 0.30
C ILE A 82 -21.09 -1.22 1.24
N SER A 83 -22.09 -0.59 1.86
CA SER A 83 -21.85 0.43 2.87
C SER A 83 -21.13 -0.26 4.03
N CYS A 84 -19.88 0.11 4.22
CA CYS A 84 -19.08 -0.33 5.34
C CYS A 84 -18.61 0.94 6.02
N ALA A 85 -19.28 1.34 7.09
CA ALA A 85 -18.98 2.59 7.80
C ALA A 85 -17.52 2.65 8.31
N SER A 86 -16.86 1.51 8.49
CA SER A 86 -15.47 1.41 8.93
C SER A 86 -14.80 0.14 8.40
N PRO A 87 -14.30 0.11 7.15
CA PRO A 87 -13.67 -1.07 6.57
C PRO A 87 -12.36 -1.39 7.31
N ARG A 88 -12.23 -2.63 7.78
CA ARG A 88 -11.06 -3.12 8.54
C ARG A 88 -10.17 -4.04 7.70
N THR A 89 -10.73 -4.63 6.65
CA THR A 89 -10.03 -5.60 5.80
C THR A 89 -9.83 -5.05 4.39
N SER A 90 -8.86 -5.61 3.68
CA SER A 90 -8.62 -5.26 2.27
C SER A 90 -9.84 -5.56 1.40
N GLU A 91 -10.57 -6.66 1.66
CA GLU A 91 -11.83 -6.95 0.98
C GLU A 91 -12.85 -5.82 1.16
N GLN A 92 -13.11 -5.42 2.41
CA GLN A 92 -14.12 -4.41 2.73
C GLN A 92 -13.82 -3.06 2.08
N VAL A 93 -12.55 -2.63 2.05
CA VAL A 93 -12.13 -1.38 1.40
C VAL A 93 -12.47 -1.37 -0.10
N VAL A 94 -12.23 -2.48 -0.79
CA VAL A 94 -12.47 -2.54 -2.24
C VAL A 94 -13.96 -2.68 -2.53
N LEU A 95 -14.66 -3.57 -1.82
CA LEU A 95 -16.10 -3.74 -1.98
C LEU A 95 -16.89 -2.46 -1.71
N SER A 96 -16.49 -1.68 -0.71
CA SER A 96 -17.16 -0.41 -0.38
C SER A 96 -16.87 0.72 -1.38
N ARG A 97 -15.98 0.51 -2.36
CA ARG A 97 -15.61 1.53 -3.36
C ARG A 97 -16.02 1.15 -4.78
N VAL A 98 -15.81 -0.11 -5.15
CA VAL A 98 -16.00 -0.61 -6.53
C VAL A 98 -16.93 -1.82 -6.62
N GLY A 99 -17.47 -2.29 -5.51
CA GLY A 99 -18.43 -3.41 -5.48
C GLY A 99 -17.81 -4.75 -5.83
N ARG A 100 -18.66 -5.77 -5.91
CA ARG A 100 -18.24 -7.18 -6.00
C ARG A 100 -17.56 -7.53 -7.33
N ASP A 101 -18.16 -7.16 -8.46
CA ASP A 101 -17.65 -7.58 -9.78
C ASP A 101 -16.22 -7.08 -10.04
N LEU A 102 -15.98 -5.78 -9.81
CA LEU A 102 -14.64 -5.19 -9.97
C LEU A 102 -13.64 -5.72 -8.93
N TYR A 103 -14.09 -5.96 -7.70
CA TYR A 103 -13.26 -6.62 -6.69
C TYR A 103 -12.80 -8.00 -7.15
N GLU A 104 -13.69 -8.82 -7.70
CA GLU A 104 -13.37 -10.18 -8.13
C GLU A 104 -12.45 -10.18 -9.36
N LYS A 105 -12.73 -9.31 -10.34
CA LYS A 105 -11.95 -9.22 -11.58
C LYS A 105 -10.53 -8.69 -11.36
N PHE A 106 -10.35 -7.68 -10.50
CA PHE A 106 -9.08 -6.95 -10.42
C PHE A 106 -8.30 -7.19 -9.13
N PHE A 107 -8.96 -7.51 -8.01
CA PHE A 107 -8.32 -7.47 -6.70
C PHE A 107 -8.21 -8.83 -6.01
N ARG A 108 -9.30 -9.60 -5.98
CA ARG A 108 -9.40 -10.83 -5.17
C ARG A 108 -8.31 -11.84 -5.50
N ASN A 109 -8.23 -12.25 -6.76
CA ASN A 109 -7.30 -13.29 -7.19
C ASN A 109 -5.84 -12.80 -7.21
N TYR A 110 -5.61 -11.55 -7.61
CA TYR A 110 -4.28 -10.93 -7.53
C TYR A 110 -3.75 -10.92 -6.10
N THR A 111 -4.58 -10.52 -5.13
CA THR A 111 -4.21 -10.44 -3.72
C THR A 111 -3.93 -11.83 -3.15
N ARG A 112 -4.77 -12.82 -3.46
CA ARG A 112 -4.54 -14.22 -3.06
C ARG A 112 -3.21 -14.75 -3.62
N LYS A 113 -2.89 -14.43 -4.88
CA LYS A 113 -1.62 -14.81 -5.51
C LYS A 113 -0.43 -14.13 -4.83
N GLN A 114 -0.48 -12.81 -4.69
CA GLN A 114 0.58 -12.00 -4.09
C GLN A 114 0.86 -12.38 -2.64
N TRP A 115 -0.18 -12.56 -1.84
CA TRP A 115 -0.05 -12.72 -0.38
C TRP A 115 -0.20 -14.15 0.11
N GLY A 116 -0.74 -15.06 -0.69
CA GLY A 116 -1.13 -16.40 -0.23
C GLY A 116 -2.25 -16.40 0.81
N ILE A 117 -2.98 -15.28 0.92
CA ILE A 117 -3.96 -15.00 1.98
C ILE A 117 -5.17 -14.34 1.34
N ASP A 118 -6.36 -14.64 1.87
CA ASP A 118 -7.60 -14.01 1.39
C ASP A 118 -7.66 -12.51 1.78
N PRO A 119 -8.17 -11.61 0.90
CA PRO A 119 -8.28 -10.19 1.22
C PRO A 119 -9.07 -9.86 2.49
N SER A 120 -9.99 -10.74 2.92
CA SER A 120 -10.72 -10.61 4.19
C SER A 120 -9.83 -10.77 5.44
N GLN A 121 -8.64 -11.37 5.28
CA GLN A 121 -7.69 -11.61 6.36
C GLN A 121 -6.50 -10.65 6.35
N LEU A 122 -6.45 -9.72 5.40
CA LEU A 122 -5.44 -8.67 5.29
C LEU A 122 -6.00 -7.35 5.77
N ASP A 123 -5.16 -6.56 6.44
CA ASP A 123 -5.51 -5.23 6.90
C ASP A 123 -5.93 -4.31 5.73
N ALA A 124 -6.87 -3.41 5.98
CA ALA A 124 -7.38 -2.42 5.03
C ALA A 124 -6.28 -1.62 4.31
N GLN A 125 -5.14 -1.37 4.97
CA GLN A 125 -4.04 -0.59 4.40
C GLN A 125 -3.44 -1.22 3.13
N VAL A 126 -3.55 -2.53 2.93
CA VAL A 126 -2.99 -3.19 1.73
C VAL A 126 -3.79 -2.77 0.48
N ALA A 127 -5.13 -2.84 0.55
CA ALA A 127 -6.02 -2.39 -0.51
C ALA A 127 -6.04 -0.87 -0.70
N ALA A 128 -5.96 -0.10 0.39
CA ALA A 128 -6.09 1.36 0.36
C ALA A 128 -5.04 2.07 -0.51
N ARG A 129 -3.94 1.37 -0.86
CA ARG A 129 -2.86 1.85 -1.72
C ARG A 129 -3.27 1.98 -3.19
N ILE A 130 -4.34 1.30 -3.63
CA ILE A 130 -4.84 1.38 -5.00
C ILE A 130 -6.04 2.35 -4.98
N PRO A 131 -5.87 3.59 -5.47
CA PRO A 131 -6.96 4.56 -5.48
C PRO A 131 -7.99 4.15 -6.53
N VAL A 132 -9.26 4.37 -6.20
CA VAL A 132 -10.37 4.29 -7.15
C VAL A 132 -10.59 5.70 -7.68
N ARG A 133 -10.63 5.85 -9.00
CA ARG A 133 -10.77 7.14 -9.67
C ARG A 133 -11.99 7.14 -10.57
N THR A 134 -12.66 8.28 -10.62
CA THR A 134 -13.80 8.55 -11.51
C THR A 134 -13.42 9.46 -12.69
N ASN A 135 -12.14 9.82 -12.80
CA ASN A 135 -11.58 10.55 -13.93
C ASN A 135 -10.84 9.59 -14.88
N ARG A 136 -10.20 10.14 -15.93
CA ARG A 136 -9.50 9.36 -16.97
C ARG A 136 -7.99 9.28 -16.75
N ASP A 137 -7.50 9.65 -15.56
CA ASP A 137 -6.08 9.59 -15.24
C ASP A 137 -5.66 8.13 -15.00
N ASP A 138 -4.87 7.60 -15.91
CA ASP A 138 -4.39 6.21 -15.93
C ASP A 138 -3.01 6.02 -15.28
N ARG A 139 -2.38 7.10 -14.79
CA ARG A 139 -1.07 7.01 -14.12
C ARG A 139 -1.16 6.19 -12.84
N TYR A 140 -0.22 5.28 -12.64
CA TYR A 140 -0.20 4.45 -11.42
C TYR A 140 0.01 5.28 -10.14
N PHE A 141 0.83 6.34 -10.22
CA PHE A 141 1.10 7.29 -9.13
C PHE A 141 0.56 8.68 -9.47
N THR A 142 0.10 9.40 -8.45
CA THR A 142 -0.39 10.80 -8.57
C THR A 142 0.55 11.81 -7.94
N ASP A 143 1.70 11.35 -7.43
CA ASP A 143 2.74 12.18 -6.85
C ASP A 143 3.24 13.23 -7.84
N ASN A 144 3.62 14.40 -7.32
CA ASN A 144 4.07 15.53 -8.15
C ASN A 144 5.39 15.24 -8.89
N PHE A 145 6.27 14.44 -8.29
CA PHE A 145 7.60 14.14 -8.84
C PHE A 145 7.72 12.64 -9.08
N GLN A 146 7.76 12.25 -10.37
CA GLN A 146 7.83 10.85 -10.81
C GLN A 146 8.98 10.68 -11.78
N PHE A 147 10.13 10.22 -11.29
CA PHE A 147 11.35 10.12 -12.09
C PHE A 147 12.14 8.86 -11.76
N MET A 148 12.80 8.33 -12.77
CA MET A 148 13.81 7.28 -12.62
C MET A 148 15.21 7.92 -12.64
N PRO A 149 16.17 7.44 -11.83
CA PRO A 149 17.55 7.92 -11.92
C PRO A 149 18.12 7.65 -13.31
N ASN A 150 18.65 8.70 -13.97
CA ASN A 150 19.11 8.64 -15.37
C ASN A 150 20.14 7.53 -15.63
N HIS A 151 20.97 7.21 -14.63
CA HIS A 151 22.00 6.18 -14.70
C HIS A 151 21.73 4.98 -13.78
N GLY A 152 20.46 4.78 -13.42
CA GLY A 152 20.03 3.70 -12.52
C GLY A 152 20.31 3.99 -11.04
N PHE A 153 19.68 3.19 -10.17
CA PHE A 153 19.78 3.37 -8.72
C PHE A 153 21.19 3.11 -8.18
N THR A 154 21.95 2.17 -8.77
CA THR A 154 23.33 1.87 -8.32
C THR A 154 24.22 3.11 -8.36
N ARG A 155 24.23 3.85 -9.48
CA ARG A 155 25.01 5.09 -9.60
C ARG A 155 24.58 6.16 -8.61
N LEU A 156 23.27 6.24 -8.33
CA LEU A 156 22.75 7.14 -7.29
C LEU A 156 23.26 6.75 -5.89
N PHE A 157 23.30 5.46 -5.55
CA PHE A 157 23.83 4.98 -4.27
C PHE A 157 25.36 5.10 -4.16
N GLU A 158 26.10 4.83 -5.23
CA GLU A 158 27.56 5.05 -5.28
C GLU A 158 27.89 6.50 -4.94
N ASN A 159 27.20 7.47 -5.56
CA ASN A 159 27.40 8.90 -5.27
C ASN A 159 27.02 9.28 -3.83
N MET A 160 25.98 8.66 -3.25
CA MET A 160 25.59 8.94 -1.85
C MET A 160 26.59 8.38 -0.83
N LEU A 161 27.31 7.31 -1.19
CA LEU A 161 28.24 6.61 -0.30
C LEU A 161 29.70 7.00 -0.54
N ASP A 162 29.99 7.76 -1.61
CA ASP A 162 31.32 8.28 -1.93
C ASP A 162 31.70 9.46 -1.02
N HIS A 163 32.10 9.13 0.20
CA HIS A 163 32.59 10.10 1.17
C HIS A 163 33.68 9.48 2.04
N LYS A 164 34.78 10.22 2.29
CA LYS A 164 35.95 9.74 3.05
C LYS A 164 35.67 9.21 4.47
N ASN A 165 34.51 9.55 5.05
CA ASN A 165 34.09 9.07 6.38
C ASN A 165 33.18 7.83 6.30
N ILE A 166 32.94 7.29 5.11
CA ILE A 166 32.09 6.11 4.89
C ILE A 166 33.00 4.97 4.42
N THR A 167 33.00 3.89 5.18
CA THR A 167 33.67 2.62 4.82
C THR A 167 32.60 1.59 4.50
N LEU A 168 32.72 0.90 3.37
CA LEU A 168 31.77 -0.12 2.93
C LEU A 168 32.31 -1.53 3.16
N ALA A 169 31.49 -2.40 3.75
CA ALA A 169 31.77 -3.82 3.91
C ALA A 169 30.74 -4.65 3.13
N LEU A 170 31.16 -5.12 1.94
CA LEU A 170 30.48 -6.04 1.02
C LEU A 170 30.26 -7.44 1.63
N GLY A 171 29.12 -8.10 1.42
CA GLY A 171 28.96 -9.54 1.70
C GLY A 171 29.17 -9.95 3.16
N ALA A 172 28.92 -9.02 4.09
CA ALA A 172 29.23 -9.19 5.50
C ALA A 172 27.96 -9.08 6.35
N ASP A 173 27.71 -10.09 7.19
CA ASP A 173 26.63 -10.08 8.17
C ASP A 173 27.02 -9.25 9.40
N TYR A 174 26.11 -8.39 9.87
CA TYR A 174 26.38 -7.53 11.02
C TYR A 174 26.70 -8.32 12.30
N ARG A 175 26.15 -9.54 12.47
CA ARG A 175 26.38 -10.41 13.63
C ARG A 175 27.83 -10.88 13.73
N GLU A 176 28.48 -11.02 12.58
CA GLU A 176 29.90 -11.34 12.49
C GLU A 176 30.73 -10.07 12.66
N LEU A 177 30.40 -8.99 11.94
CA LEU A 177 31.14 -7.73 12.00
C LEU A 177 31.19 -7.12 13.41
N ARG A 178 30.08 -7.19 14.18
CA ARG A 178 30.03 -6.63 15.54
C ARG A 178 31.01 -7.30 16.52
N LYS A 179 31.57 -8.46 16.18
CA LYS A 179 32.62 -9.12 16.98
C LYS A 179 33.99 -8.46 16.79
N HIS A 180 34.17 -7.70 15.70
CA HIS A 180 35.45 -7.13 15.28
C HIS A 180 35.46 -5.60 15.23
N VAL A 181 34.28 -4.97 15.23
CA VAL A 181 34.14 -3.51 15.11
C VAL A 181 33.44 -2.93 16.34
N SER A 182 34.08 -1.95 16.98
CA SER A 182 33.47 -1.11 18.02
C SER A 182 32.72 0.06 17.41
N PHE A 183 31.53 0.36 17.92
CA PHE A 183 30.72 1.51 17.51
C PHE A 183 30.02 2.13 18.71
N GLU A 184 29.79 3.44 18.66
CA GLU A 184 29.03 4.17 19.70
C GLU A 184 27.52 4.07 19.48
N ASN A 185 27.10 4.15 18.22
CA ASN A 185 25.70 4.08 17.80
C ASN A 185 25.54 3.09 16.64
N LEU A 186 24.40 2.40 16.61
CA LEU A 186 24.03 1.46 15.56
C LEU A 186 22.74 1.92 14.88
N ILE A 187 22.79 2.10 13.55
CA ILE A 187 21.57 2.19 12.73
C ILE A 187 21.32 0.80 12.15
N TYR A 188 20.23 0.17 12.57
CA TYR A 188 19.85 -1.16 12.12
C TYR A 188 18.65 -1.08 11.16
N THR A 189 18.80 -1.66 9.97
CA THR A 189 17.79 -1.62 8.89
C THR A 189 17.28 -3.00 8.45
N GLY A 190 17.84 -4.08 9.03
CA GLY A 190 17.43 -5.47 8.77
C GLY A 190 16.14 -5.89 9.50
N PRO A 191 15.74 -7.17 9.42
CA PRO A 191 14.55 -7.66 10.12
C PRO A 191 14.68 -7.52 11.63
N ILE A 192 13.70 -6.87 12.27
CA ILE A 192 13.72 -6.58 13.71
C ILE A 192 13.65 -7.86 14.56
N ASP A 193 12.92 -8.86 14.09
CA ASP A 193 12.80 -10.16 14.75
C ASP A 193 14.12 -10.92 14.75
N GLU A 194 14.88 -10.84 13.65
CA GLU A 194 16.24 -11.42 13.56
C GLU A 194 17.22 -10.74 14.50
N PHE A 195 17.13 -9.41 14.65
CA PHE A 195 17.99 -8.65 15.58
C PHE A 195 17.86 -9.17 17.02
N PHE A 196 16.64 -9.53 17.42
CA PHE A 196 16.32 -10.09 18.74
C PHE A 196 16.23 -11.63 18.72
N GLU A 197 16.97 -12.28 17.81
CA GLU A 197 17.14 -13.75 17.74
C GLU A 197 15.81 -14.52 17.74
N TYR A 198 14.79 -13.95 17.11
CA TYR A 198 13.45 -14.53 17.00
C TYR A 198 12.79 -14.85 18.37
N ARG A 199 13.12 -14.10 19.43
CA ARG A 199 12.61 -14.33 20.80
C ARG A 199 11.08 -14.45 20.93
N TYR A 200 10.30 -13.80 20.06
CA TYR A 200 8.84 -13.90 20.01
C TYR A 200 8.32 -14.64 18.77
N GLY A 201 9.18 -15.38 18.09
CA GLY A 201 8.92 -16.04 16.81
C GLY A 201 9.23 -15.17 15.60
N LYS A 202 9.34 -15.81 14.43
CA LYS A 202 9.62 -15.12 13.16
C LYS A 202 8.43 -14.24 12.76
N LEU A 203 8.70 -12.99 12.39
CA LEU A 203 7.70 -12.12 11.78
C LEU A 203 7.46 -12.57 10.33
N PRO A 204 6.19 -12.72 9.90
CA PRO A 204 5.92 -13.16 8.53
C PRO A 204 6.26 -12.09 7.49
N TYR A 205 7.10 -12.44 6.53
CA TYR A 205 7.33 -11.64 5.32
C TYR A 205 6.90 -12.43 4.09
N ARG A 206 6.39 -11.74 3.06
CA ARG A 206 6.31 -12.31 1.71
C ARG A 206 7.62 -12.12 1.00
N SER A 207 7.99 -13.15 0.26
CA SER A 207 9.13 -13.13 -0.62
C SER A 207 8.71 -13.12 -2.09
N LEU A 208 9.68 -12.96 -2.98
CA LEU A 208 9.52 -12.98 -4.43
C LEU A 208 10.64 -13.81 -5.05
N ARG A 209 10.29 -14.56 -6.08
CA ARG A 209 11.23 -15.18 -7.01
C ARG A 209 11.09 -14.49 -8.35
N PHE A 210 12.21 -14.14 -8.96
CA PHE A 210 12.27 -13.41 -10.22
C PHE A 210 12.82 -14.33 -11.32
N GLU A 211 12.09 -14.43 -12.42
CA GLU A 211 12.58 -15.11 -13.63
C GLU A 211 12.83 -14.05 -14.71
N HIS A 212 14.11 -13.84 -15.05
CA HIS A 212 14.52 -12.88 -16.05
C HIS A 212 14.61 -13.54 -17.42
N GLU A 213 14.06 -12.88 -18.43
CA GLU A 213 14.20 -13.30 -19.83
C GLU A 213 14.71 -12.13 -20.68
N THR A 214 15.51 -12.44 -21.69
CA THR A 214 15.90 -11.49 -22.73
C THR A 214 15.39 -11.97 -24.07
N LEU A 215 14.65 -11.10 -24.76
CA LEU A 215 13.95 -11.41 -25.99
C LEU A 215 14.61 -10.69 -27.17
N ASN A 216 14.72 -11.38 -28.30
CA ASN A 216 15.24 -10.83 -29.55
C ASN A 216 14.17 -9.99 -30.29
N LYS A 217 13.64 -8.98 -29.60
CA LYS A 217 12.73 -7.96 -30.16
C LYS A 217 12.79 -6.69 -29.33
N GLU A 218 12.41 -5.57 -29.95
CA GLU A 218 12.53 -4.26 -29.31
C GLU A 218 11.56 -4.09 -28.13
N TRP A 219 10.29 -4.51 -28.28
CA TRP A 219 9.26 -4.37 -27.25
C TRP A 219 8.45 -5.67 -27.08
N ARG A 220 8.13 -6.01 -25.84
CA ARG A 220 7.28 -7.17 -25.48
C ARG A 220 5.86 -6.78 -25.13
N GLN A 221 5.66 -5.63 -24.50
CA GLN A 221 4.39 -5.16 -23.96
C GLN A 221 4.26 -3.64 -24.12
N PRO A 222 3.03 -3.09 -24.14
CA PRO A 222 2.81 -1.67 -24.42
C PRO A 222 3.19 -0.75 -23.26
N VAL A 223 3.38 -1.28 -22.06
CA VAL A 223 3.66 -0.51 -20.83
C VAL A 223 4.69 -1.22 -19.97
N ALA A 224 5.29 -0.49 -19.02
CA ALA A 224 6.33 -1.00 -18.14
C ALA A 224 5.93 -2.25 -17.34
N VAL A 225 4.69 -2.30 -16.83
CA VAL A 225 4.22 -3.40 -15.97
C VAL A 225 2.82 -3.81 -16.37
N VAL A 226 2.62 -5.11 -16.62
CA VAL A 226 1.30 -5.71 -16.85
C VAL A 226 1.01 -6.69 -15.72
N ASN A 227 -0.10 -6.45 -15.00
CA ASN A 227 -0.57 -7.32 -13.94
C ASN A 227 -1.50 -8.40 -14.49
N TYR A 228 -1.46 -9.59 -13.90
CA TYR A 228 -2.29 -10.74 -14.27
C TYR A 228 -3.09 -11.22 -13.05
N PRO A 229 -4.25 -10.60 -12.75
CA PRO A 229 -5.03 -10.94 -11.56
C PRO A 229 -5.54 -12.38 -11.55
N ASN A 230 -5.98 -12.89 -12.70
CA ASN A 230 -6.77 -14.12 -12.81
C ASN A 230 -6.02 -15.27 -13.47
N ASP A 231 -4.98 -14.96 -14.25
CA ASP A 231 -4.25 -15.92 -15.08
C ASP A 231 -2.81 -16.07 -14.59
N PHE A 232 -2.19 -17.23 -14.90
CA PHE A 232 -0.79 -17.57 -14.62
C PHE A 232 -0.40 -17.61 -13.12
N ASP A 233 0.75 -18.20 -12.83
CA ASP A 233 1.29 -18.31 -11.47
C ASP A 233 2.08 -17.06 -11.03
N TYR A 234 2.60 -16.28 -11.99
CA TYR A 234 3.21 -14.98 -11.70
C TYR A 234 2.14 -13.90 -11.51
N THR A 235 2.46 -12.85 -10.74
CA THR A 235 1.55 -11.72 -10.52
C THR A 235 1.62 -10.69 -11.63
N ARG A 236 2.81 -10.45 -12.17
CA ARG A 236 3.05 -9.41 -13.17
C ARG A 236 4.32 -9.65 -13.97
N VAL A 237 4.38 -8.97 -15.11
CA VAL A 237 5.55 -8.91 -15.98
C VAL A 237 6.02 -7.46 -16.08
N THR A 238 7.31 -7.24 -15.80
CA THR A 238 7.95 -5.92 -15.90
C THR A 238 8.91 -5.90 -17.08
N GLU A 239 8.76 -4.93 -18.00
CA GLU A 239 9.67 -4.66 -19.11
C GLU A 239 10.48 -3.38 -18.82
N PHE A 240 11.76 -3.55 -18.49
CA PHE A 240 12.57 -2.50 -17.86
C PHE A 240 12.83 -1.28 -18.75
N LYS A 241 12.90 -1.47 -20.07
CA LYS A 241 13.20 -0.37 -21.01
C LYS A 241 12.19 0.77 -20.97
N HIS A 242 10.92 0.49 -20.64
CA HIS A 242 9.90 1.52 -20.42
C HIS A 242 10.22 2.41 -19.22
N LEU A 243 10.92 1.87 -18.21
CA LEU A 243 11.28 2.60 -16.99
C LEU A 243 12.62 3.33 -17.15
N THR A 244 13.59 2.72 -17.82
CA THR A 244 14.95 3.27 -17.94
C THR A 244 15.12 4.20 -19.14
N GLY A 245 14.23 4.15 -20.12
CA GLY A 245 14.40 4.87 -21.39
C GLY A 245 15.53 4.31 -22.26
N GLN A 246 16.07 3.13 -21.95
CA GLN A 246 17.16 2.52 -22.69
C GLN A 246 16.73 2.16 -24.12
N ASN A 247 17.47 2.63 -25.11
CA ASN A 247 17.31 2.23 -26.51
C ASN A 247 18.14 0.97 -26.81
N ASN A 248 17.48 -0.12 -27.23
CA ASN A 248 18.12 -1.39 -27.55
C ASN A 248 17.21 -2.24 -28.48
N PRO A 249 17.74 -2.93 -29.50
CA PRO A 249 16.93 -3.79 -30.39
C PRO A 249 16.39 -5.06 -29.70
N ARG A 250 16.87 -5.38 -28.50
CA ARG A 250 16.37 -6.43 -27.62
C ARG A 250 15.67 -5.82 -26.42
N THR A 251 14.94 -6.65 -25.69
CA THR A 251 14.30 -6.26 -24.43
C THR A 251 14.51 -7.31 -23.36
N SER A 252 14.62 -6.86 -22.12
CA SER A 252 14.67 -7.74 -20.95
C SER A 252 13.42 -7.52 -20.12
N ILE A 253 12.82 -8.63 -19.72
CA ILE A 253 11.62 -8.67 -18.89
C ILE A 253 11.90 -9.48 -17.63
N VAL A 254 11.03 -9.32 -16.64
CA VAL A 254 11.02 -10.19 -15.46
C VAL A 254 9.59 -10.63 -15.15
N TYR A 255 9.44 -11.91 -14.82
CA TYR A 255 8.25 -12.50 -14.25
C TYR A 255 8.40 -12.55 -12.72
N GLU A 256 7.39 -12.08 -11.99
CA GLU A 256 7.41 -12.04 -10.53
C GLU A 256 6.51 -13.12 -9.92
N PHE A 257 7.13 -14.05 -9.19
CA PHE A 257 6.44 -15.17 -8.52
C PHE A 257 6.45 -14.96 -7.01
N PRO A 258 5.27 -14.76 -6.38
CA PRO A 258 5.18 -14.65 -4.93
C PRO A 258 5.61 -15.94 -4.21
N GLN A 259 6.37 -15.79 -3.12
CA GLN A 259 6.88 -16.90 -2.32
C GLN A 259 6.58 -16.70 -0.84
N SER A 260 6.39 -17.80 -0.10
CA SER A 260 6.21 -17.79 1.36
C SER A 260 7.54 -17.81 2.13
N SER A 261 8.64 -18.14 1.47
CA SER A 261 9.99 -18.23 2.01
C SER A 261 11.01 -17.59 1.05
N GLY A 262 12.18 -17.24 1.58
CA GLY A 262 13.21 -16.47 0.88
C GLY A 262 13.43 -15.11 1.55
N ASP A 263 14.10 -14.20 0.84
CA ASP A 263 14.43 -12.88 1.37
C ASP A 263 13.15 -12.08 1.70
N PRO A 264 13.16 -11.28 2.78
CA PRO A 264 11.98 -10.54 3.21
C PRO A 264 11.74 -9.30 2.34
N TYR A 265 10.74 -9.34 1.45
CA TYR A 265 10.38 -8.19 0.61
C TYR A 265 9.23 -7.37 1.20
N TYR A 266 8.17 -8.02 1.69
CA TYR A 266 6.98 -7.33 2.20
C TYR A 266 6.57 -7.82 3.59
N PRO A 267 6.43 -6.94 4.60
CA PRO A 267 5.80 -7.32 5.86
C PRO A 267 4.34 -7.70 5.61
N VAL A 268 3.83 -8.73 6.28
CA VAL A 268 2.45 -9.21 6.10
C VAL A 268 1.51 -8.50 7.10
N PRO A 269 0.68 -7.53 6.67
CA PRO A 269 -0.13 -6.71 7.57
C PRO A 269 -1.39 -7.48 7.98
N GLN A 270 -1.29 -8.18 9.10
CA GLN A 270 -2.40 -8.86 9.77
C GLN A 270 -2.41 -8.50 11.25
N PRO A 271 -3.59 -8.45 11.90
CA PRO A 271 -3.69 -8.12 13.33
C PRO A 271 -2.77 -8.97 14.23
N LYS A 272 -2.69 -10.29 13.96
CA LYS A 272 -1.80 -11.21 14.70
C LYS A 272 -0.31 -10.85 14.56
N ASN A 273 0.12 -10.42 13.37
CA ASN A 273 1.51 -10.07 13.12
C ASN A 273 1.84 -8.70 13.73
N ALA A 274 0.89 -7.77 13.71
CA ALA A 274 1.02 -6.47 14.37
C ALA A 274 1.21 -6.64 15.90
N ALA A 275 0.51 -7.59 16.52
CA ALA A 275 0.67 -7.91 17.94
C ALA A 275 2.07 -8.47 18.27
N ILE A 276 2.65 -9.31 17.40
CA ILE A 276 4.03 -9.81 17.56
C ILE A 276 5.02 -8.66 17.37
N TYR A 277 4.87 -7.87 16.31
CA TYR A 277 5.72 -6.71 16.04
C TYR A 277 5.71 -5.71 17.20
N ALA A 278 4.57 -5.48 17.85
CA ALA A 278 4.48 -4.58 19.00
C ALA A 278 5.42 -5.01 20.15
N LYS A 279 5.61 -6.32 20.37
CA LYS A 279 6.56 -6.84 21.37
C LYS A 279 8.02 -6.54 20.98
N TYR A 280 8.36 -6.74 19.71
CA TYR A 280 9.69 -6.40 19.19
C TYR A 280 9.96 -4.90 19.22
N ARG A 281 8.95 -4.08 18.89
CA ARG A 281 9.04 -2.62 18.97
C ARG A 281 9.32 -2.16 20.41
N ALA A 282 8.67 -2.75 21.41
CA ALA A 282 8.94 -2.43 22.81
C ALA A 282 10.39 -2.76 23.21
N LEU A 283 10.96 -3.87 22.72
CA LEU A 283 12.39 -4.19 22.94
C LEU A 283 13.32 -3.20 22.24
N ALA A 284 12.99 -2.80 21.01
CA ALA A 284 13.73 -1.80 20.25
C ALA A 284 13.74 -0.43 20.96
N GLU A 285 12.61 -0.02 21.53
CA GLU A 285 12.48 1.23 22.29
C GLU A 285 13.33 1.23 23.59
N GLN A 286 13.73 0.05 24.09
CA GLN A 286 14.61 -0.09 25.25
C GLN A 286 16.11 -0.08 24.89
N GLN A 287 16.45 -0.23 23.61
CA GLN A 287 17.86 -0.25 23.20
C GLN A 287 18.43 1.17 23.21
N GLN A 288 19.44 1.38 24.06
CA GLN A 288 20.22 2.61 24.04
C GLN A 288 21.18 2.56 22.84
N ASN A 289 21.29 3.67 22.12
CA ASN A 289 22.20 3.84 20.98
C ASN A 289 21.97 2.88 19.80
N VAL A 290 20.81 2.21 19.73
CA VAL A 290 20.40 1.42 18.56
C VAL A 290 19.13 2.02 17.95
N HIS A 291 19.19 2.36 16.68
CA HIS A 291 18.12 3.04 15.96
C HIS A 291 17.60 2.16 14.82
N PHE A 292 16.34 1.73 14.95
CA PHE A 292 15.66 0.89 13.98
C PHE A 292 14.99 1.75 12.90
N VAL A 293 15.43 1.62 11.65
CA VAL A 293 14.98 2.48 10.53
C VAL A 293 14.74 1.64 9.28
N GLY A 294 13.73 1.99 8.49
CA GLY A 294 13.44 1.34 7.22
C GLY A 294 12.38 0.25 7.31
N ARG A 295 12.07 -0.34 6.14
CA ARG A 295 10.96 -1.28 5.93
C ARG A 295 11.01 -2.48 6.89
N LEU A 296 12.16 -3.13 6.99
CA LEU A 296 12.31 -4.39 7.74
C LEU A 296 12.41 -4.12 9.25
N ALA A 297 13.26 -3.18 9.64
CA ALA A 297 13.48 -2.84 11.05
C ALA A 297 12.22 -2.26 11.72
N THR A 298 11.31 -1.66 10.94
CA THR A 298 10.05 -1.10 11.47
C THR A 298 8.80 -1.85 11.02
N TYR A 299 8.97 -3.00 10.36
CA TYR A 299 7.89 -3.87 9.88
C TYR A 299 6.76 -3.11 9.17
N ARG A 300 7.13 -2.19 8.27
CA ARG A 300 6.21 -1.26 7.60
C ARG A 300 6.35 -1.32 6.09
N TYR A 301 5.22 -1.34 5.39
CA TYR A 301 5.21 -1.34 3.93
C TYR A 301 5.47 0.06 3.36
N TYR A 302 6.74 0.48 3.36
CA TYR A 302 7.16 1.80 2.85
C TYR A 302 7.57 1.81 1.38
N ASN A 303 7.27 2.90 0.68
CA ASN A 303 7.90 3.27 -0.59
C ASN A 303 9.28 3.90 -0.36
N MET A 304 10.06 4.10 -1.43
CA MET A 304 11.43 4.65 -1.34
C MET A 304 11.46 6.06 -0.74
N ASP A 305 10.59 6.96 -1.19
CA ASP A 305 10.44 8.33 -0.69
C ASP A 305 10.12 8.35 0.82
N GLN A 306 9.26 7.44 1.27
CA GLN A 306 8.86 7.32 2.67
C GLN A 306 10.03 6.85 3.54
N VAL A 307 10.85 5.90 3.07
CA VAL A 307 12.06 5.46 3.78
C VAL A 307 13.10 6.58 3.84
N ILE A 308 13.30 7.32 2.75
CA ILE A 308 14.21 8.49 2.73
C ILE A 308 13.73 9.54 3.74
N GLY A 309 12.44 9.86 3.74
CA GLY A 309 11.85 10.79 4.72
C GLY A 309 12.01 10.32 6.16
N GLN A 310 11.85 9.01 6.41
CA GLN A 310 12.10 8.41 7.72
C GLN A 310 13.57 8.56 8.13
N ALA A 311 14.52 8.23 7.25
CA ALA A 311 15.95 8.32 7.51
C ALA A 311 16.40 9.76 7.81
N LEU A 312 15.95 10.74 7.02
CA LEU A 312 16.23 12.16 7.26
C LEU A 312 15.65 12.65 8.59
N THR A 313 14.48 12.14 8.97
CA THR A 313 13.86 12.47 10.27
C THR A 313 14.67 11.87 11.42
N THR A 314 15.12 10.62 11.31
CA THR A 314 16.01 9.99 12.29
C THR A 314 17.32 10.76 12.42
N TYR A 315 17.97 11.10 11.31
CA TYR A 315 19.21 11.90 11.31
C TYR A 315 19.08 13.22 12.08
N ARG A 316 17.98 13.95 11.87
CA ARG A 316 17.72 15.20 12.60
C ARG A 316 17.53 15.00 14.11
N LYS A 317 17.00 13.86 14.54
CA LYS A 317 16.85 13.53 15.97
C LYS A 317 18.23 13.27 16.60
N LEU A 318 19.02 12.41 15.97
CA LEU A 318 20.36 12.07 16.45
C LEU A 318 21.25 13.31 16.58
N ARG A 319 21.28 14.17 15.57
CA ARG A 319 22.07 15.40 15.63
C ARG A 319 21.68 16.36 16.77
N ARG A 320 20.39 16.41 17.11
CA ARG A 320 19.90 17.24 18.23
C ARG A 320 20.30 16.65 19.59
N GLU A 321 20.34 15.33 19.69
CA GLU A 321 20.80 14.63 20.89
C GLU A 321 22.29 14.87 21.12
N ASP A 322 23.11 14.76 20.06
CA ASP A 322 24.55 15.08 20.12
C ASP A 322 24.80 16.53 20.57
N SER A 323 24.07 17.49 19.98
CA SER A 323 24.26 18.92 20.30
C SER A 323 23.86 19.27 21.75
N ARG A 324 22.90 18.54 22.34
CA ARG A 324 22.52 18.70 23.76
C ARG A 324 23.56 18.10 24.68
N CYS A 325 24.15 16.96 24.30
CA CYS A 325 25.26 16.35 25.03
C CYS A 325 26.45 17.31 25.11
N ASP A 326 26.83 17.92 23.98
CA ASP A 326 27.93 18.89 23.90
C ASP A 326 27.68 20.15 24.76
N GLN A 327 26.46 20.67 24.76
CA GLN A 327 26.11 21.82 25.60
C GLN A 327 26.13 21.48 27.10
N SER A 328 25.68 20.28 27.49
CA SER A 328 25.70 19.83 28.88
C SER A 328 27.13 19.60 29.40
N THR A 329 28.03 19.13 28.53
CA THR A 329 29.45 18.94 28.84
C THR A 329 30.17 20.28 28.99
N ASN A 330 29.83 21.27 28.15
CA ASN A 330 30.34 22.63 28.29
C ASN A 330 29.86 23.33 29.57
N ILE A 331 28.59 23.14 29.96
CA ILE A 331 28.06 23.71 31.22
C ILE A 331 28.77 23.09 32.43
N LYS A 332 28.99 21.76 32.45
CA LYS A 332 29.72 21.10 33.54
C LYS A 332 31.18 21.56 33.64
N HIS A 333 31.86 21.76 32.51
CA HIS A 333 33.21 22.32 32.52
C HIS A 333 33.27 23.78 32.97
N HIS A 334 32.24 24.59 32.67
CA HIS A 334 32.19 25.98 33.11
C HIS A 334 31.92 26.09 34.63
N SER A 335 31.04 25.25 35.17
CA SER A 335 30.74 25.18 36.61
C SER A 335 31.91 24.64 37.43
N ALA A 336 32.64 23.64 36.91
CA ALA A 336 33.85 23.13 37.57
C ALA A 336 34.99 24.17 37.63
N ARG A 337 35.09 25.07 36.64
CA ARG A 337 36.05 26.19 36.67
C ARG A 337 35.65 27.32 37.61
N LEU A 338 34.36 27.51 37.90
CA LEU A 338 33.90 28.49 38.89
C LEU A 338 34.11 28.00 40.33
N LEU A 339 33.96 26.69 40.58
CA LEU A 339 34.15 26.08 41.90
C LEU A 339 35.62 25.88 42.31
N GLN A 340 36.58 26.09 41.40
CA GLN A 340 38.02 26.13 41.72
C GLN A 340 38.56 27.56 41.91
N ARG A 341 37.68 28.58 41.89
CA ARG A 341 38.03 30.01 42.08
C ARG A 341 37.34 30.65 43.29
N VAL A 342 36.73 29.86 44.15
CA VAL A 342 36.28 30.23 45.51
C VAL A 342 37.06 29.36 46.48
#